data_AF-A0A1H9YXZ8-F1
#
_entry.id   AF-A0A1H9YXZ8-F1
#
_cell.length_a   1.000
_cell.length_b   1.000
_cell.length_c   1.000
_cell.angle_alpha   90.00
_cell.angle_beta   90.00
_cell.angle_gamma   90.00
#
_symmetry.space_group_name_H-M   'P 1'
#
loop_
_entity.id
_entity.type
_entity.pdbx_description
1 polymer ?
#
loop_
_entity_poly.entity_id
_entity_poly.type
_entity_poly.pdbx_seq_one_letter_code
_entity_poly.pdbx_strand_id
1 'polypeptide(L)'
;MDLDSIIANIFSGVAVAVIGFIGGFIYKSKLFQRLSRRSLRIDEQESLYEMLIEEVLRNPTDFKEIVFIQHSGHIVTPDICRLLYNNVNVVLYQQDPHIAMLANSPMLIDRITHVPDNILIQEQAKRFNGRLVIRRFKATACLRALMVDNKAIVVSWYLYRLENGNVKMCGSENMGVLVRQNAPEFEPLSGMVKHVRTALDAEQHGCNEKSFSNSNNIFLVE
;
A
#
# COMPACT_ATOMS: atom_id res chain seq x y z
N MET A 1 -7.97 -4.74 25.50
CA MET A 1 -6.85 -5.37 24.77
C MET A 1 -5.58 -4.76 25.34
N ASP A 2 -4.67 -5.57 25.87
CA ASP A 2 -3.49 -5.09 26.61
C ASP A 2 -2.47 -4.48 25.63
N LEU A 3 -1.78 -3.40 26.02
CA LEU A 3 -0.84 -2.67 25.18
C LEU A 3 0.28 -3.59 24.68
N ASP A 4 0.72 -4.52 25.53
CA ASP A 4 1.72 -5.53 25.19
C ASP A 4 1.22 -6.54 24.15
N SER A 5 -0.08 -6.89 24.16
CA SER A 5 -0.67 -7.76 23.15
C SER A 5 -0.83 -7.04 21.80
N ILE A 6 -1.06 -5.73 21.83
CA ILE A 6 -1.15 -4.92 20.62
C ILE A 6 0.24 -4.72 20.02
N ILE A 7 1.26 -4.39 20.82
CA ILE A 7 2.65 -4.30 20.37
C ILE A 7 3.12 -5.67 19.83
N ALA A 8 2.83 -6.77 20.52
CA ALA A 8 3.15 -8.11 20.01
C ALA A 8 2.49 -8.36 18.65
N ASN A 9 1.18 -8.11 18.50
CA ASN A 9 0.46 -8.30 17.24
C ASN A 9 0.91 -7.35 16.11
N ILE A 10 1.31 -6.13 16.43
CA ILE A 10 1.83 -5.14 15.47
C ILE A 10 3.15 -5.62 14.85
N PHE A 11 3.97 -6.34 15.62
CA PHE A 11 5.29 -6.82 15.19
C PHE A 11 5.34 -8.32 14.85
N SER A 12 4.35 -9.15 15.21
CA SER A 12 4.46 -10.61 15.09
C SER A 12 4.00 -11.20 13.75
N GLY A 13 3.08 -10.55 13.02
CA GLY A 13 2.49 -11.10 11.79
C GLY A 13 3.26 -10.73 10.53
N VAL A 14 3.17 -9.46 10.13
CA VAL A 14 3.80 -8.98 8.89
C VAL A 14 5.28 -8.68 9.06
N ALA A 15 5.76 -8.27 10.24
CA ALA A 15 7.20 -8.10 10.41
C ALA A 15 7.93 -9.45 10.28
N VAL A 16 7.34 -10.59 10.66
CA VAL A 16 7.95 -11.92 10.44
C VAL A 16 7.90 -12.35 8.97
N ALA A 17 6.82 -12.04 8.24
CA ALA A 17 6.75 -12.34 6.80
C ALA A 17 7.70 -11.44 5.98
N VAL A 18 7.75 -10.15 6.31
CA VAL A 18 8.64 -9.18 5.69
C VAL A 18 10.08 -9.42 6.14
N ILE A 19 10.42 -9.57 7.43
CA ILE A 19 11.78 -9.88 7.91
C ILE A 19 12.20 -11.32 7.56
N GLY A 20 11.27 -12.26 7.37
CA GLY A 20 11.59 -13.60 6.88
C GLY A 20 11.95 -13.60 5.39
N PHE A 21 11.20 -12.87 4.58
CA PHE A 21 11.48 -12.69 3.15
C PHE A 21 12.66 -11.73 2.92
N ILE A 22 12.70 -10.59 3.60
CA ILE A 22 13.82 -9.65 3.63
C ILE A 22 15.04 -10.32 4.25
N GLY A 23 15.01 -10.85 5.46
CA GLY A 23 16.15 -11.53 6.08
C GLY A 23 16.68 -12.72 5.27
N GLY A 24 15.80 -13.53 4.67
CA GLY A 24 16.18 -14.65 3.81
C GLY A 24 16.66 -14.25 2.41
N PHE A 25 16.08 -13.21 1.81
CA PHE A 25 16.32 -12.78 0.43
C PHE A 25 17.28 -11.58 0.32
N ILE A 26 17.19 -10.58 1.22
CA ILE A 26 18.08 -9.40 1.31
C ILE A 26 19.47 -9.76 1.81
N TYR A 27 19.62 -10.68 2.77
CA TYR A 27 20.96 -11.02 3.28
C TYR A 27 21.80 -11.83 2.27
N LYS A 28 21.18 -12.43 1.24
CA LYS A 28 21.87 -13.25 0.23
C LYS A 28 21.73 -12.83 -1.23
N SER A 29 20.78 -11.96 -1.61
CA SER A 29 20.54 -11.68 -3.03
C SER A 29 21.37 -10.51 -3.57
N LYS A 30 22.03 -10.74 -4.72
CA LYS A 30 22.59 -9.69 -5.58
C LYS A 30 21.55 -8.63 -5.99
N LEU A 31 20.26 -8.96 -5.88
CA LEU A 31 19.14 -8.07 -6.14
C LEU A 31 19.14 -6.88 -5.18
N PHE A 32 19.23 -7.10 -3.87
CA PHE A 32 19.21 -5.99 -2.91
C PHE A 32 20.41 -5.05 -3.07
N GLN A 33 21.60 -5.59 -3.37
CA GLN A 33 22.80 -4.78 -3.63
C GLN A 33 22.70 -3.98 -4.95
N ARG A 34 22.02 -4.50 -5.97
CA ARG A 34 21.78 -3.76 -7.24
C ARG A 34 20.74 -2.68 -7.07
N LEU A 35 19.69 -2.98 -6.31
CA LEU A 35 18.60 -2.07 -6.01
C LEU A 35 19.08 -0.94 -5.08
N SER A 36 19.74 -1.22 -3.97
CA SER A 36 20.20 -0.18 -3.02
C SER A 36 21.08 0.93 -3.64
N ARG A 37 21.76 0.66 -4.77
CA ARG A 37 22.52 1.65 -5.55
C ARG A 37 21.67 2.65 -6.34
N ARG A 38 20.37 2.39 -6.51
CA ARG A 38 19.40 3.19 -7.28
C ARG A 38 18.38 3.90 -6.39
N SER A 39 18.68 4.02 -5.10
CA SER A 39 17.73 4.51 -4.12
C SER A 39 17.34 5.97 -4.33
N LEU A 40 16.02 6.20 -4.41
CA LEU A 40 15.41 7.52 -4.57
C LEU A 40 14.91 8.08 -3.25
N ARG A 41 14.95 9.40 -3.12
CA ARG A 41 14.30 10.16 -2.03
C ARG A 41 12.77 10.06 -2.10
N ILE A 42 12.07 10.48 -1.06
CA ILE A 42 10.60 10.32 -0.95
C ILE A 42 9.86 11.11 -2.04
N ASP A 43 10.29 12.33 -2.33
CA ASP A 43 9.78 13.18 -3.41
C ASP A 43 10.00 12.54 -4.79
N GLU A 44 11.19 11.98 -5.03
CA GLU A 44 11.49 11.25 -6.26
C GLU A 44 10.69 9.94 -6.39
N GLN A 45 10.37 9.29 -5.26
CA GLN A 45 9.46 8.14 -5.21
C GLN A 45 8.04 8.55 -5.64
N GLU A 46 7.55 9.70 -5.18
CA GLU A 46 6.23 10.23 -5.57
C GLU A 46 6.13 10.40 -7.09
N SER A 47 7.18 10.91 -7.74
CA SER A 47 7.24 11.01 -9.21
C SER A 47 7.18 9.66 -9.93
N LEU A 48 7.70 8.57 -9.35
CA LEU A 48 7.57 7.23 -9.95
C LEU A 48 6.13 6.72 -9.92
N TYR A 49 5.42 6.98 -8.82
CA TYR A 49 4.02 6.61 -8.70
C TYR A 49 3.17 7.41 -9.69
N GLU A 50 3.36 8.73 -9.74
CA GLU A 50 2.68 9.61 -10.70
C GLU A 50 2.94 9.16 -12.14
N MET A 51 4.20 8.90 -12.50
CA MET A 51 4.55 8.42 -13.85
C MET A 51 3.81 7.13 -14.23
N LEU A 52 3.75 6.16 -13.32
CA LEU A 52 3.07 4.89 -13.58
C LEU A 52 1.55 5.09 -13.66
N ILE A 53 0.98 5.95 -12.82
CA ILE A 53 -0.46 6.24 -12.84
C ILE A 53 -0.85 6.98 -14.12
N GLU A 54 -0.06 7.95 -14.56
CA GLU A 54 -0.24 8.63 -15.85
C GLU A 54 -0.17 7.66 -17.03
N GLU A 55 0.75 6.69 -16.99
CA GLU A 55 0.81 5.65 -18.02
C GLU A 55 -0.48 4.81 -18.07
N VAL A 56 -1.04 4.45 -16.91
CA VAL A 56 -2.32 3.74 -16.85
C VAL A 56 -3.45 4.63 -17.39
N LEU A 57 -3.50 5.89 -16.98
CA LEU A 57 -4.55 6.81 -17.41
C LEU A 57 -4.52 7.14 -18.91
N ARG A 58 -3.36 7.01 -19.57
CA ARG A 58 -3.28 7.13 -21.05
C ARG A 58 -3.92 5.96 -21.78
N ASN A 59 -3.92 4.76 -21.19
CA ASN A 59 -4.45 3.54 -21.80
C ASN A 59 -5.24 2.69 -20.78
N PRO A 60 -6.35 3.22 -20.22
CA PRO A 60 -7.02 2.59 -19.07
C PRO A 60 -7.61 1.22 -19.38
N THR A 61 -7.89 0.91 -20.65
CA THR A 61 -8.39 -0.40 -21.10
C THR A 61 -7.36 -1.52 -20.97
N ASP A 62 -6.07 -1.18 -20.90
CA ASP A 62 -4.98 -2.15 -20.81
C ASP A 62 -4.73 -2.62 -19.37
N PHE A 63 -5.39 -2.00 -18.39
CA PHE A 63 -5.16 -2.22 -16.98
C PHE A 63 -6.47 -2.50 -16.26
N LYS A 64 -6.55 -3.62 -15.52
CA LYS A 64 -7.80 -4.03 -14.87
C LYS A 64 -7.82 -3.75 -13.38
N GLU A 65 -6.70 -3.98 -12.71
CA GLU A 65 -6.57 -3.82 -11.26
C GLU A 65 -5.24 -3.15 -10.92
N ILE A 66 -5.31 -2.19 -10.01
CA ILE A 66 -4.15 -1.56 -9.40
C ILE A 66 -4.19 -1.79 -7.90
N VAL A 67 -3.11 -2.33 -7.36
CA VAL A 67 -2.96 -2.61 -5.93
C VAL A 67 -2.04 -1.57 -5.31
N PHE A 68 -2.53 -0.89 -4.28
CA PHE A 68 -1.78 0.02 -3.43
C PHE A 68 -1.58 -0.62 -2.05
N ILE A 69 -0.36 -0.63 -1.53
CA ILE A 69 -0.02 -1.07 -0.16
C ILE A 69 0.59 0.09 0.62
N GLN A 70 -0.01 0.44 1.76
CA GLN A 70 0.49 1.46 2.70
C GLN A 70 0.81 2.82 2.07
N HIS A 71 -0.03 3.24 1.14
CA HIS A 71 0.14 4.52 0.49
C HIS A 71 -0.40 5.67 1.35
N SER A 72 0.34 6.77 1.37
CA SER A 72 -0.03 7.99 2.09
C SER A 72 0.35 9.23 1.34
N GLY A 73 -0.34 10.31 1.63
CA GLY A 73 -0.01 11.64 1.17
C GLY A 73 -1.13 12.27 0.37
N HIS A 74 -1.06 13.58 0.26
CA HIS A 74 -2.00 14.42 -0.49
C HIS A 74 -2.15 14.00 -1.97
N ILE A 75 -1.18 13.26 -2.53
CA ILE A 75 -1.15 12.83 -3.94
C ILE A 75 -1.97 11.55 -4.18
N VAL A 76 -2.01 10.63 -3.20
CA VAL A 76 -2.60 9.30 -3.38
C VAL A 76 -4.12 9.36 -3.56
N THR A 77 -4.81 10.22 -2.79
CA THR A 77 -6.27 10.35 -2.91
C THR A 77 -6.69 10.85 -4.30
N PRO A 78 -6.16 11.99 -4.82
CA PRO A 78 -6.45 12.43 -6.19
C PRO A 78 -6.19 11.35 -7.24
N ASP A 79 -5.07 10.62 -7.14
CA ASP A 79 -4.71 9.62 -8.13
C ASP A 79 -5.63 8.40 -8.11
N ILE A 80 -5.96 7.87 -6.92
CA ILE A 80 -6.93 6.79 -6.78
C ILE A 80 -8.29 7.23 -7.34
N CYS A 81 -8.74 8.44 -7.01
CA CYS A 81 -9.98 8.98 -7.57
C CYS A 81 -9.93 9.05 -9.10
N ARG A 82 -8.84 9.54 -9.70
CA ARG A 82 -8.66 9.60 -11.16
C ARG A 82 -8.72 8.22 -11.80
N LEU A 83 -8.07 7.22 -11.23
CA LEU A 83 -8.12 5.84 -11.70
C LEU A 83 -9.57 5.30 -11.68
N LEU A 84 -10.26 5.50 -10.55
CA LEU A 84 -11.65 5.07 -10.38
C LEU A 84 -12.62 5.79 -11.34
N TYR A 85 -12.42 7.08 -11.64
CA TYR A 85 -13.21 7.76 -12.68
C TYR A 85 -12.97 7.17 -14.08
N ASN A 86 -11.79 6.64 -14.35
CA ASN A 86 -11.42 6.04 -15.63
C ASN A 86 -11.69 4.52 -15.70
N ASN A 87 -12.59 4.01 -14.87
CA ASN A 87 -13.01 2.60 -14.85
C ASN A 87 -11.87 1.61 -14.53
N VAL A 88 -10.84 2.06 -13.81
CA VAL A 88 -9.76 1.21 -13.31
C VAL A 88 -10.10 0.76 -11.90
N ASN A 89 -10.01 -0.54 -11.62
CA ASN A 89 -10.26 -1.05 -10.27
C ASN A 89 -9.05 -0.85 -9.38
N VAL A 90 -9.30 -0.50 -8.12
CA VAL A 90 -8.26 -0.23 -7.12
C VAL A 90 -8.47 -1.10 -5.89
N VAL A 91 -7.40 -1.76 -5.46
CA VAL A 91 -7.32 -2.41 -4.14
C VAL A 91 -6.33 -1.64 -3.28
N LEU A 92 -6.83 -1.05 -2.20
CA LEU A 92 -6.04 -0.28 -1.25
C LEU A 92 -5.88 -1.05 0.06
N TYR A 93 -4.67 -1.49 0.37
CA TYR A 93 -4.30 -2.00 1.69
C TYR A 93 -3.88 -0.84 2.57
N GLN A 94 -4.70 -0.57 3.58
CA GLN A 94 -4.49 0.50 4.54
C GLN A 94 -4.43 -0.04 5.95
N GLN A 95 -3.54 0.50 6.78
CA GLN A 95 -3.53 0.14 8.20
C GLN A 95 -4.86 0.52 8.88
N ASP A 96 -5.22 -0.25 9.89
CA ASP A 96 -6.42 -0.06 10.70
C ASP A 96 -6.35 1.26 11.51
N PRO A 97 -7.42 2.06 11.56
CA PRO A 97 -7.47 3.30 12.34
C PRO A 97 -7.05 3.19 13.81
N HIS A 98 -7.26 2.04 14.46
CA HIS A 98 -6.80 1.83 15.83
C HIS A 98 -5.28 1.89 15.97
N ILE A 99 -4.52 1.61 14.90
CA ILE A 99 -3.06 1.76 14.88
C ILE A 99 -2.66 3.25 14.89
N ALA A 100 -3.50 4.14 14.37
CA ALA A 100 -3.24 5.58 14.44
C ALA A 100 -3.18 6.09 15.90
N MET A 101 -3.93 5.46 16.82
CA MET A 101 -3.88 5.80 18.25
C MET A 101 -2.53 5.48 18.90
N LEU A 102 -1.73 4.62 18.28
CA LEU A 102 -0.41 4.17 18.75
C LEU A 102 0.73 4.86 18.00
N ALA A 103 0.38 5.68 17.01
CA ALA A 103 1.31 6.45 16.21
C ALA A 103 1.57 7.80 16.88
N ASN A 104 2.85 8.11 17.12
CA ASN A 104 3.25 9.43 17.61
C ASN A 104 3.75 10.34 16.45
N SER A 105 3.26 10.09 15.23
CA SER A 105 3.65 10.81 14.01
C SER A 105 2.40 11.31 13.29
N PRO A 106 2.22 12.64 13.15
CA PRO A 106 1.10 13.21 12.41
C PRO A 106 0.97 12.67 10.98
N MET A 107 2.10 12.40 10.31
CA MET A 107 2.12 11.82 8.97
C MET A 107 1.61 10.37 8.93
N LEU A 108 1.85 9.59 9.98
CA LEU A 108 1.37 8.22 10.09
C LEU A 108 -0.12 8.20 10.44
N ILE A 109 -0.58 9.13 11.28
CA ILE A 109 -2.01 9.29 11.59
C ILE A 109 -2.77 9.68 10.32
N ASP A 110 -2.34 10.73 9.63
CA ASP A 110 -2.97 11.25 8.41
C ASP A 110 -3.12 10.17 7.32
N ARG A 111 -2.05 9.39 7.12
CA ARG A 111 -2.04 8.21 6.24
C ARG A 111 -3.16 7.23 6.55
N ILE A 112 -3.29 6.88 7.83
CA ILE A 112 -4.17 5.80 8.29
C ILE A 112 -5.63 6.22 8.22
N THR A 113 -5.91 7.45 8.64
CA THR A 113 -7.27 7.95 8.83
C THR A 113 -7.80 8.67 7.60
N HIS A 114 -7.06 9.65 7.05
CA HIS A 114 -7.65 10.58 6.08
C HIS A 114 -7.68 10.08 4.64
N VAL A 115 -6.75 9.22 4.21
CA VAL A 115 -6.71 8.77 2.80
C VAL A 115 -8.01 8.07 2.38
N PRO A 116 -8.51 7.05 3.11
CA PRO A 116 -9.78 6.39 2.79
C PRO A 116 -10.99 7.33 2.87
N ASP A 117 -11.07 8.14 3.92
CA ASP A 117 -12.20 9.04 4.15
C ASP A 117 -12.30 10.09 3.02
N ASN A 118 -11.16 10.65 2.60
CA ASN A 118 -11.12 11.63 1.51
C ASN A 118 -11.53 11.02 0.17
N ILE A 119 -11.19 9.76 -0.11
CA ILE A 119 -11.63 9.07 -1.34
C ILE A 119 -13.15 8.91 -1.33
N LEU A 120 -13.72 8.53 -0.18
CA LEU A 120 -15.17 8.36 0.00
C LEU A 120 -15.93 9.69 -0.11
N ILE A 121 -15.38 10.78 0.45
CA ILE A 121 -15.96 12.13 0.30
C ILE A 121 -15.99 12.55 -1.17
N GLN A 122 -14.93 12.30 -1.93
CA GLN A 122 -14.90 12.64 -3.35
C GLN A 122 -15.89 11.81 -4.17
N GLU A 123 -16.12 10.55 -3.83
CA GLU A 123 -17.16 9.71 -4.45
C GLU A 123 -18.55 10.36 -4.34
N GLN A 124 -18.88 10.90 -3.16
CA GLN A 124 -20.16 11.56 -2.93
C GLN A 124 -20.34 12.79 -3.83
N ALA A 125 -19.25 13.48 -4.14
CA ALA A 125 -19.26 14.62 -5.05
C ALA A 125 -19.34 14.19 -6.53
N LYS A 126 -18.70 13.08 -6.91
CA LYS A 126 -18.71 12.52 -8.28
C LYS A 126 -18.62 11.01 -8.23
N ARG A 127 -19.55 10.35 -8.92
CA ARG A 127 -19.63 8.89 -8.97
C ARG A 127 -18.42 8.27 -9.67
N PHE A 128 -17.82 7.25 -9.05
CA PHE A 128 -16.76 6.44 -9.64
C PHE A 128 -17.31 5.40 -10.63
N ASN A 129 -16.52 5.07 -11.64
CA ASN A 129 -16.84 4.03 -12.64
C ASN A 129 -16.18 2.69 -12.30
N GLY A 130 -14.96 2.73 -11.74
CA GLY A 130 -14.22 1.57 -11.28
C GLY A 130 -14.55 1.17 -9.84
N ARG A 131 -14.17 -0.06 -9.48
CA ARG A 131 -14.36 -0.61 -8.14
C ARG A 131 -13.21 -0.25 -7.20
N LEU A 132 -13.54 0.12 -5.96
CA LEU A 132 -12.57 0.35 -4.89
C LEU A 132 -12.76 -0.69 -3.77
N VAL A 133 -11.71 -1.44 -3.47
CA VAL A 133 -11.67 -2.34 -2.31
C VAL A 133 -10.67 -1.79 -1.30
N ILE A 134 -11.12 -1.49 -0.08
CA ILE A 134 -10.22 -1.06 1.00
C ILE A 134 -10.07 -2.23 1.99
N ARG A 135 -8.85 -2.75 2.09
CA ARG A 135 -8.51 -3.82 3.04
C ARG A 135 -7.76 -3.25 4.22
N ARG A 136 -8.28 -3.50 5.43
CA ARG A 136 -7.69 -3.03 6.69
C ARG A 136 -6.89 -4.14 7.37
N PHE A 137 -5.75 -3.77 7.94
CA PHE A 137 -4.86 -4.67 8.65
C PHE A 137 -4.19 -3.99 9.85
N LYS A 138 -3.80 -4.76 10.86
CA LYS A 138 -3.25 -4.22 12.12
C LYS A 138 -1.73 -4.23 12.17
N ALA A 139 -1.07 -5.17 11.48
CA ALA A 139 0.38 -5.24 11.56
C ALA A 139 1.06 -3.99 10.99
N THR A 140 2.27 -3.74 11.44
CA THR A 140 3.16 -2.79 10.77
C THR A 140 3.76 -3.50 9.56
N ALA A 141 3.26 -3.19 8.37
CA ALA A 141 3.97 -3.53 7.15
C ALA A 141 5.09 -2.51 6.93
N CYS A 142 6.26 -2.97 6.50
CA CYS A 142 7.38 -2.10 6.11
C CYS A 142 7.38 -1.85 4.60
N LEU A 143 6.45 -2.43 3.85
CA LEU A 143 6.43 -2.38 2.39
C LEU A 143 5.39 -1.36 1.91
N ARG A 144 5.83 -0.42 1.08
CA ARG A 144 4.96 0.39 0.24
C ARG A 144 5.07 -0.08 -1.20
N ALA A 145 3.93 -0.35 -1.83
CA ALA A 145 3.94 -0.85 -3.20
C ALA A 145 2.73 -0.37 -4.00
N LEU A 146 2.99 -0.05 -5.26
CA LEU A 146 2.00 0.13 -6.31
C LEU A 146 2.23 -0.98 -7.34
N MET A 147 1.28 -1.89 -7.49
CA MET A 147 1.35 -2.96 -8.49
C MET A 147 0.22 -2.77 -9.50
N VAL A 148 0.57 -2.69 -10.77
CA VAL A 148 -0.37 -2.53 -11.88
C VAL A 148 -0.48 -3.87 -12.61
N ASP A 149 -1.59 -4.57 -12.39
CA ASP A 149 -1.80 -5.97 -12.79
C ASP A 149 -0.55 -6.83 -12.50
N ASN A 150 -0.04 -7.54 -13.51
CA ASN A 150 1.24 -8.24 -13.48
C ASN A 150 2.22 -7.62 -14.50
N LYS A 151 2.13 -6.31 -14.74
CA LYS A 151 2.88 -5.60 -15.79
C LYS A 151 3.96 -4.67 -15.25
N ALA A 152 3.67 -3.97 -14.16
CA ALA A 152 4.59 -2.99 -13.58
C ALA A 152 4.40 -2.93 -12.07
N ILE A 153 5.48 -2.60 -11.37
CA ILE A 153 5.50 -2.48 -9.92
C ILE A 153 6.40 -1.31 -9.51
N VAL A 154 5.89 -0.47 -8.62
CA VAL A 154 6.70 0.45 -7.84
C VAL A 154 6.79 -0.08 -6.42
N VAL A 155 8.00 -0.26 -5.91
CA VAL A 155 8.24 -0.71 -4.54
C VAL A 155 9.03 0.35 -3.78
N SER A 156 8.79 0.50 -2.48
CA SER A 156 9.61 1.21 -1.51
C SER A 156 9.40 0.60 -0.11
N TRP A 157 10.23 0.93 0.88
CA TRP A 157 10.03 0.46 2.25
C TRP A 157 10.17 1.57 3.30
N TYR A 158 9.44 1.39 4.40
CA TYR A 158 9.51 2.22 5.59
C TYR A 158 10.31 1.52 6.67
N LEU A 159 11.06 2.30 7.44
CA LEU A 159 11.60 1.83 8.71
C LEU A 159 10.76 2.37 9.86
N TYR A 160 10.46 1.46 10.77
CA TYR A 160 9.79 1.76 12.02
C TYR A 160 10.75 1.49 13.17
N ARG A 161 10.69 2.35 14.18
CA ARG A 161 11.39 2.17 15.45
C ARG A 161 10.37 2.30 16.57
N LEU A 162 10.56 1.51 17.62
CA LEU A 162 9.87 1.69 18.89
C LEU A 162 10.65 2.69 19.74
N GLU A 163 10.00 3.80 20.10
CA GLU A 163 10.54 4.81 21.01
C GLU A 163 9.49 5.05 22.13
N ASN A 164 9.86 4.74 23.39
CA ASN A 164 8.99 4.92 24.57
C ASN A 164 7.60 4.26 24.43
N GLY A 165 7.53 3.02 23.93
CA GLY A 165 6.26 2.30 23.71
C GLY A 165 5.46 2.77 22.49
N ASN A 166 5.95 3.75 21.73
CA ASN A 166 5.28 4.28 20.56
C ASN A 166 5.98 3.85 19.27
N VAL A 167 5.19 3.59 18.22
CA VAL A 167 5.70 3.31 16.88
C VAL A 167 6.03 4.63 16.18
N LYS A 168 7.29 4.80 15.78
CA LYS A 168 7.78 5.94 15.03
C LYS A 168 8.28 5.50 13.67
N MET A 169 7.80 6.16 12.62
CA MET A 169 8.37 6.01 11.27
C MET A 169 9.67 6.83 11.20
N CYS A 170 10.79 6.18 11.01
CA CYS A 170 12.12 6.82 10.98
C CYS A 170 12.50 7.35 9.58
N GLY A 171 11.68 7.06 8.57
CA GLY A 171 11.88 7.47 7.18
C GLY A 171 11.57 6.32 6.22
N SER A 172 11.68 6.58 4.91
CA SER A 172 11.84 5.52 3.92
C SER A 172 13.34 5.32 3.68
N GLU A 173 13.96 4.31 4.28
CA GLU A 173 15.39 4.05 4.04
C GLU A 173 15.59 3.21 2.76
N ASN A 174 15.06 3.69 1.63
CA ASN A 174 15.16 3.13 0.27
C ASN A 174 14.04 2.11 -0.08
N MET A 175 13.87 1.55 -1.27
CA MET A 175 14.31 2.01 -2.58
C MET A 175 13.06 2.20 -3.46
N GLY A 176 12.82 3.43 -3.95
CA GLY A 176 11.82 3.73 -4.98
C GLY A 176 12.20 3.17 -6.34
N VAL A 177 11.68 2.01 -6.69
CA VAL A 177 11.99 1.36 -7.98
C VAL A 177 10.73 1.20 -8.78
N LEU A 178 10.73 1.65 -10.03
CA LEU A 178 9.79 1.19 -11.02
C LEU A 178 10.41 0.01 -11.78
N VAL A 179 9.74 -1.13 -11.76
CA VAL A 179 10.15 -2.36 -12.45
C VAL A 179 9.02 -2.84 -13.34
N ARG A 180 9.33 -3.19 -14.59
CA ARG A 180 8.35 -3.69 -15.57
C ARG A 180 8.54 -5.19 -15.77
N GLN A 181 7.50 -5.88 -16.24
CA GLN A 181 7.45 -7.35 -16.39
C GLN A 181 8.63 -7.98 -17.15
N ASN A 182 9.29 -7.22 -18.04
CA ASN A 182 10.43 -7.71 -18.82
C ASN A 182 11.77 -7.58 -18.08
N ALA A 183 11.81 -6.93 -16.92
CA ALA A 183 13.01 -6.75 -16.13
C ALA A 183 13.27 -7.99 -15.26
N PRO A 184 14.53 -8.42 -15.09
CA PRO A 184 14.86 -9.60 -14.29
C PRO A 184 14.49 -9.45 -12.81
N GLU A 185 14.34 -8.21 -12.33
CA GLU A 185 13.90 -7.90 -10.97
C GLU A 185 12.38 -8.02 -10.77
N PHE A 186 11.59 -8.16 -11.84
CA PHE A 186 10.13 -8.10 -11.74
C PHE A 186 9.54 -9.28 -10.98
N GLU A 187 9.84 -10.51 -11.40
CA GLU A 187 9.31 -11.72 -10.77
C GLU A 187 9.57 -11.80 -9.25
N PRO A 188 10.80 -11.56 -8.75
CA PRO A 188 11.03 -11.59 -7.30
C PRO A 188 10.29 -10.48 -6.55
N LEU A 189 10.16 -9.27 -7.12
CA LEU A 189 9.43 -8.17 -6.49
C LEU A 189 7.91 -8.37 -6.54
N SER A 190 7.37 -8.84 -7.66
CA SER A 190 5.97 -9.23 -7.82
C SER A 190 5.61 -10.35 -6.84
N GLY A 191 6.47 -11.37 -6.72
CA GLY A 191 6.33 -12.44 -5.73
C GLY A 191 6.29 -11.92 -4.29
N MET A 192 7.17 -10.98 -3.94
CA MET A 192 7.17 -10.32 -2.64
C MET A 192 5.87 -9.57 -2.35
N VAL A 193 5.39 -8.75 -3.30
CA VAL A 193 4.13 -8.00 -3.13
C VAL A 193 2.94 -8.94 -3.01
N LYS A 194 2.87 -10.00 -3.80
CA LYS A 194 1.82 -11.04 -3.69
C LYS A 194 1.86 -11.79 -2.36
N HIS A 195 3.06 -12.07 -1.84
CA HIS A 195 3.22 -12.71 -0.53
C HIS A 195 2.76 -11.80 0.60
N VAL A 196 3.18 -10.53 0.59
CA VAL A 196 2.70 -9.53 1.57
C VAL A 196 1.19 -9.38 1.47
N ARG A 197 0.63 -9.31 0.26
CA ARG A 197 -0.81 -9.27 0.03
C ARG A 197 -1.54 -10.43 0.72
N THR A 198 -1.04 -11.65 0.53
CA THR A 198 -1.60 -12.86 1.15
C THR A 198 -1.56 -12.79 2.68
N ALA A 199 -0.46 -12.29 3.25
CA ALA A 199 -0.34 -12.10 4.69
C ALA A 199 -1.32 -11.03 5.22
N LEU A 200 -1.46 -9.90 4.52
CA LEU A 200 -2.40 -8.84 4.88
C LEU A 200 -3.86 -9.29 4.75
N ASP A 201 -4.19 -10.06 3.72
CA ASP A 201 -5.51 -10.66 3.53
C ASP A 201 -5.86 -11.64 4.67
N ALA A 202 -4.87 -12.39 5.17
CA ALA A 202 -5.06 -13.30 6.30
C ALA A 202 -5.29 -12.59 7.64
N GLU A 203 -4.75 -11.37 7.81
CA GLU A 203 -4.97 -10.53 9.00
C GLU A 203 -6.29 -9.75 8.97
N GLN A 204 -7.00 -9.76 7.84
CA GLN A 204 -8.02 -8.77 7.56
C GLN A 204 -9.15 -8.77 8.60
N HIS A 205 -9.36 -7.59 9.21
CA HIS A 205 -10.50 -7.30 10.06
C HIS A 205 -11.30 -6.16 9.42
N GLY A 206 -12.59 -6.34 9.17
CA GLY A 206 -13.44 -5.32 8.55
C GLY A 206 -13.07 -5.07 7.08
N CYS A 207 -13.52 -5.94 6.18
CA CYS A 207 -13.44 -5.69 4.74
C CYS A 207 -14.49 -4.67 4.34
N ASN A 208 -14.08 -3.44 4.04
CA ASN A 208 -14.94 -2.50 3.32
C ASN A 208 -14.80 -2.78 1.82
N GLU A 209 -15.34 -3.91 1.39
CA GLU A 209 -15.46 -4.26 -0.03
C GLU A 209 -16.66 -3.53 -0.60
N LYS A 210 -16.42 -2.38 -1.24
CA LYS A 210 -17.46 -1.68 -1.97
C LYS A 210 -17.25 -1.91 -3.47
N SER A 211 -17.94 -2.93 -3.98
CA SER A 211 -17.98 -3.18 -5.42
C SER A 211 -18.86 -2.13 -6.08
N PHE A 212 -18.24 -1.09 -6.63
CA PHE A 212 -18.96 -0.04 -7.33
C PHE A 212 -19.10 -0.39 -8.80
N SER A 213 -20.24 -0.95 -9.18
CA SER A 213 -20.84 -0.70 -10.50
C SER A 213 -22.28 -1.22 -10.58
N ASN A 214 -23.13 -0.34 -11.12
CA ASN A 214 -24.53 -0.47 -11.55
C ASN A 214 -25.58 -1.15 -10.64
N SER A 215 -26.56 -0.30 -10.28
CA SER A 215 -27.93 -0.59 -9.81
C SER A 215 -28.12 -1.31 -8.47
N ASN A 216 -28.73 -0.57 -7.54
CA ASN A 216 -29.59 -1.03 -6.44
C ASN A 216 -28.99 -2.05 -5.48
N ASN A 217 -28.34 -1.52 -4.43
CA ASN A 217 -28.52 -1.86 -3.01
C ASN A 217 -27.21 -1.60 -2.28
N ILE A 218 -27.18 -0.51 -1.50
CA ILE A 218 -26.11 -0.26 -0.53
C ILE A 218 -26.54 -0.98 0.75
N PHE A 219 -25.88 -2.09 1.08
CA PHE A 219 -25.82 -2.56 2.44
C PHE A 219 -24.44 -2.20 2.99
N LEU A 220 -24.42 -1.33 4.00
CA LEU A 220 -23.29 -1.21 4.90
C LEU A 220 -23.33 -2.48 5.76
N VAL A 221 -22.31 -3.33 5.64
CA VAL A 221 -22.09 -4.41 6.60
C VAL A 221 -21.20 -3.80 7.68
N GLU A 222 -21.79 -3.60 8.86
CA GLU A 222 -21.09 -3.25 10.11
C GLU A 222 -20.14 -4.37 10.55
#